data_AF-A0A318JR30-F1
#
_entry.id   AF-A0A318JR30-F1
#
_cell.length_a   1.000
_cell.length_b   1.000
_cell.length_c   1.000
_cell.angle_alpha   90.00
_cell.angle_beta   90.00
_cell.angle_gamma   90.00
#
_symmetry.space_group_name_H-M   'P 1'
#
loop_
_entity.id
_entity.type
_entity.pdbx_description
1 polymer ?
#
loop_
_entity_poly.entity_id
_entity_poly.type
_entity_poly.pdbx_seq_one_letter_code
_entity_poly.pdbx_strand_id
1 'polypeptide(L)'
;MSDDSLSVFTAQARKVLGFYVYALTDPRTREIFYVGKASANNRAFDHLKAKPSESRKSQRIEDILGATGDWPLVEVLRYGLPDEETAFEVEAAIIDAIGLENLTNEVRGHGVQRGRILASEVNRFAADPVAVSTLNQPYMLFYIQNTYSPTLSAMEVYDSVRQFWHGVSAKERESLEHSTALGVVDGVVVAAYEIAQWFGAGATMSSRALRVGAEDRWEFVGRQIPDHELIGKLLVDDEGQPIPARQKGYSYLPLK
;
A
#
# COMPACT_ATOMS: atom_id res chain seq x y z
N MET A 1 42.14 11.41 6.04
CA MET A 1 42.20 10.48 4.90
C MET A 1 40.79 9.99 4.69
N SER A 2 40.08 10.59 3.74
CA SER A 2 38.70 10.24 3.38
C SER A 2 38.73 8.91 2.63
N ASP A 3 38.30 7.83 3.28
CA ASP A 3 38.14 6.54 2.60
C ASP A 3 36.87 6.60 1.75
N ASP A 4 37.07 6.65 0.43
CA ASP A 4 36.06 6.78 -0.62
C ASP A 4 35.41 5.41 -0.90
N SER A 5 34.93 4.71 0.12
CA SER A 5 34.41 3.34 -0.04
C SER A 5 32.89 3.28 0.03
N LEU A 6 32.20 4.12 -0.75
CA LEU A 6 30.90 3.71 -1.31
C LEU A 6 31.17 2.59 -2.32
N SER A 7 31.32 1.37 -1.81
CA SER A 7 31.94 0.24 -2.49
C SER A 7 31.19 -0.12 -3.77
N VAL A 8 31.76 0.14 -4.94
CA VAL A 8 31.19 -0.36 -6.21
C VAL A 8 31.46 -1.85 -6.37
N PHE A 9 30.60 -2.58 -7.09
CA PHE A 9 30.89 -3.96 -7.46
C PHE A 9 32.04 -4.03 -8.45
N THR A 10 32.98 -4.95 -8.23
CA THR A 10 34.06 -5.23 -9.18
C THR A 10 33.50 -5.76 -10.50
N ALA A 11 34.27 -5.65 -11.59
CA ALA A 11 33.85 -6.19 -12.89
C ALA A 11 33.54 -7.70 -12.84
N GLN A 12 34.30 -8.45 -12.03
CA GLN A 12 34.06 -9.89 -11.83
C GLN A 12 32.78 -10.14 -11.03
N ALA A 13 32.53 -9.37 -9.97
CA ALA A 13 31.29 -9.47 -9.20
C ALA A 13 30.07 -9.17 -10.07
N ARG A 14 30.12 -8.16 -10.94
CA ARG A 14 29.02 -7.82 -11.87
C ARG A 14 28.66 -8.97 -12.81
N LYS A 15 29.66 -9.72 -13.30
CA LYS A 15 29.41 -10.90 -14.15
C LYS A 15 28.64 -12.00 -13.41
N VAL A 16 28.89 -12.16 -12.11
CA VAL A 16 28.20 -13.16 -11.27
C VAL A 16 26.83 -12.65 -10.82
N LEU A 17 26.70 -11.34 -10.57
CA LEU A 17 25.47 -10.72 -10.10
C LEU A 17 24.30 -10.89 -11.08
N GLY A 18 24.53 -10.77 -12.39
CA GLY A 18 23.46 -10.82 -13.38
C GLY A 18 22.34 -9.82 -13.04
N PHE A 19 21.08 -10.25 -13.11
CA PHE A 19 19.99 -9.53 -12.46
C PHE A 19 19.94 -9.87 -10.97
N TYR A 20 19.70 -8.87 -10.13
CA TYR A 20 19.71 -9.02 -8.68
C TYR A 20 18.70 -8.10 -7.99
N VAL A 21 18.31 -8.49 -6.78
CA VAL A 21 17.49 -7.72 -5.85
C VAL A 21 18.33 -7.39 -4.63
N TYR A 22 18.26 -6.14 -4.17
CA TYR A 22 19.03 -5.61 -3.05
C TYR A 22 18.14 -4.85 -2.06
N ALA A 23 18.66 -4.65 -0.86
CA ALA A 23 18.08 -3.82 0.18
C ALA A 23 19.04 -2.71 0.63
N LEU A 24 18.46 -1.60 1.10
CA LEU A 24 19.15 -0.68 1.98
C LEU A 24 18.69 -0.94 3.42
N THR A 25 19.66 -1.13 4.30
CA THR A 25 19.43 -1.55 5.69
C THR A 25 20.01 -0.52 6.65
N ASP A 26 19.26 -0.17 7.69
CA ASP A 26 19.73 0.71 8.76
C ASP A 26 20.81 -0.02 9.58
N PRO A 27 22.05 0.50 9.68
CA PRO A 27 23.12 -0.18 10.42
C PRO A 27 22.84 -0.27 11.93
N ARG A 28 21.96 0.59 12.48
CA ARG A 28 21.62 0.63 13.90
C ARG A 28 20.69 -0.50 14.29
N THR A 29 19.66 -0.76 13.46
CA THR A 29 18.57 -1.70 13.77
C THR A 29 18.60 -2.97 12.94
N ARG A 30 19.39 -2.99 11.86
CA ARG A 30 19.40 -4.04 10.82
C ARG A 30 18.06 -4.16 10.08
N GLU A 31 17.19 -3.15 10.17
CA GLU A 31 15.91 -3.12 9.46
C GLU A 31 16.09 -2.69 8.00
N ILE A 32 15.46 -3.44 7.09
CA ILE A 32 15.36 -3.08 5.68
C ILE A 32 14.36 -1.95 5.54
N PHE A 33 14.78 -0.82 4.99
CA PHE A 33 13.90 0.33 4.75
C PHE A 33 13.73 0.64 3.26
N TYR A 34 14.42 -0.06 2.36
CA TYR A 34 14.24 0.08 0.92
C TYR A 34 14.59 -1.23 0.25
N VAL A 35 13.81 -1.62 -0.75
CA VAL A 35 14.07 -2.79 -1.60
C VAL A 35 14.11 -2.33 -3.06
N GLY A 36 15.07 -2.81 -3.82
CA GLY A 36 15.23 -2.46 -5.22
C GLY A 36 15.77 -3.61 -6.06
N LYS A 37 15.55 -3.55 -7.38
CA LYS A 37 16.21 -4.43 -8.34
C LYS A 37 17.19 -3.72 -9.27
N ALA A 38 18.13 -4.47 -9.82
CA ALA A 38 19.10 -3.98 -10.78
C ALA A 38 19.59 -5.11 -11.72
N SER A 39 20.13 -4.72 -12.87
CA SER A 39 21.00 -5.58 -13.68
C SER A 39 22.44 -5.45 -13.20
N ALA A 40 23.40 -6.11 -13.87
CA ALA A 40 24.82 -6.18 -13.51
C ALA A 40 25.56 -4.81 -13.48
N ASN A 41 25.15 -3.91 -12.58
CA ASN A 41 25.60 -2.53 -12.42
C ASN A 41 25.61 -2.15 -10.91
N ASN A 42 25.98 -0.90 -10.61
CA ASN A 42 26.13 -0.39 -9.24
C ASN A 42 24.90 0.35 -8.72
N ARG A 43 23.71 0.14 -9.30
CA ARG A 43 22.50 0.88 -8.94
C ARG A 43 22.19 0.86 -7.44
N ALA A 44 22.50 -0.26 -6.77
CA ALA A 44 22.35 -0.38 -5.32
C ALA A 44 23.14 0.68 -4.54
N PHE A 45 24.35 1.02 -4.98
CA PHE A 45 25.18 2.08 -4.41
C PHE A 45 24.84 3.47 -4.95
N ASP A 46 24.37 3.57 -6.19
CA ASP A 46 23.99 4.85 -6.79
C ASP A 46 22.82 5.51 -6.02
N HIS A 47 21.97 4.72 -5.37
CA HIS A 47 20.93 5.25 -4.48
C HIS A 47 21.45 5.94 -3.22
N LEU A 48 22.65 5.59 -2.75
CA LEU A 48 23.31 6.29 -1.64
C LEU A 48 23.91 7.63 -2.09
N LYS A 49 24.22 7.76 -3.38
CA LYS A 49 24.83 8.96 -3.99
C LYS A 49 23.81 9.98 -4.50
N ALA A 50 22.52 9.64 -4.45
CA ALA A 50 21.47 10.53 -4.92
C ALA A 50 21.49 11.84 -4.12
N LYS A 51 21.36 12.97 -4.81
CA LYS A 51 21.30 14.29 -4.15
C LYS A 51 20.17 14.31 -3.12
N PRO A 52 20.35 15.04 -2.00
CA PRO A 52 19.26 15.38 -1.09
C PRO A 52 18.01 15.77 -1.88
N SER A 53 16.93 15.06 -1.60
CA SER A 53 15.61 15.31 -2.17
C SER A 53 14.58 15.14 -1.07
N GLU A 54 13.37 15.63 -1.27
CA GLU A 54 12.30 15.47 -0.28
C GLU A 54 11.73 14.04 -0.23
N SER A 55 12.32 13.06 -0.94
CA SER A 55 11.85 11.68 -0.90
C SER A 55 12.06 11.05 0.48
N ARG A 56 11.14 10.16 0.88
CA ARG A 56 11.24 9.39 2.14
C ARG A 56 12.58 8.65 2.27
N LYS A 57 13.10 8.15 1.14
CA LYS A 57 14.38 7.45 1.08
C LYS A 57 15.55 8.39 1.41
N SER A 58 15.63 9.55 0.76
CA SER A 58 16.71 10.52 1.01
C SER A 58 16.72 11.00 2.46
N GLN A 59 15.54 11.32 3.01
CA GLN A 59 15.41 11.71 4.42
C GLN A 59 15.90 10.60 5.37
N ARG A 60 15.57 9.33 5.09
CA ARG A 60 16.02 8.20 5.92
C ARG A 60 17.54 7.99 5.84
N ILE A 61 18.14 8.18 4.66
CA ILE A 61 19.60 8.12 4.49
C ILE A 61 20.28 9.22 5.30
N GLU A 62 19.75 10.45 5.24
CA GLU A 62 20.28 11.60 5.99
C GLU A 62 20.15 11.42 7.50
N ASP A 63 19.03 10.88 8.00
CA ASP A 63 18.85 10.51 9.41
C ASP A 63 19.92 9.51 9.88
N ILE A 64 20.13 8.43 9.12
CA ILE A 64 21.14 7.43 9.45
C ILE A 64 22.54 8.06 9.49
N LEU A 65 22.90 8.83 8.45
CA LEU A 65 24.20 9.47 8.35
C LEU A 65 24.42 10.48 9.48
N GLY A 66 23.42 11.30 9.80
CA GLY A 66 23.49 12.28 10.88
C GLY A 66 23.60 11.66 12.27
N ALA A 67 22.94 10.51 12.49
CA ALA A 67 22.94 9.83 13.77
C ALA A 67 24.17 8.94 14.02
N THR A 68 24.76 8.36 12.97
CA THR A 68 25.84 7.35 13.09
C THR A 68 27.18 7.83 12.56
N GLY A 69 27.19 8.74 11.57
CA GLY A 69 28.36 9.02 10.75
C GLY A 69 28.60 7.99 9.64
N ASP A 70 27.79 6.94 9.57
CA ASP A 70 27.91 5.84 8.61
C ASP A 70 26.80 5.88 7.55
N TRP A 71 27.08 5.27 6.39
CA TRP A 71 26.07 5.07 5.35
C TRP A 71 25.18 3.86 5.64
N PRO A 72 23.94 3.84 5.12
CA PRO A 72 23.13 2.63 5.07
C PRO A 72 23.87 1.47 4.42
N LEU A 73 23.63 0.26 4.92
CA LEU A 73 24.24 -0.96 4.38
C LEU A 73 23.52 -1.36 3.09
N VAL A 74 24.29 -1.76 2.08
CA VAL A 74 23.77 -2.33 0.83
C VAL A 74 23.85 -3.85 0.89
N GLU A 75 22.71 -4.51 0.91
CA GLU A 75 22.64 -5.97 1.00
C GLU A 75 22.06 -6.57 -0.28
N VAL A 76 22.74 -7.56 -0.87
CA VAL A 76 22.21 -8.31 -2.02
C VAL A 76 21.34 -9.44 -1.48
N LEU A 77 20.02 -9.36 -1.71
CA LEU A 77 19.05 -10.34 -1.22
C LEU A 77 18.96 -11.58 -2.13
N ARG A 78 19.10 -11.36 -3.45
CA ARG A 78 19.09 -12.42 -4.45
C ARG A 78 19.89 -11.98 -5.68
N TYR A 79 20.68 -12.85 -6.26
CA TYR A 79 21.51 -12.56 -7.44
C TYR A 79 21.53 -13.73 -8.41
N GLY A 80 22.07 -13.49 -9.61
CA GLY A 80 22.16 -14.48 -10.68
C GLY A 80 20.79 -14.82 -11.29
N LEU A 81 19.84 -13.87 -11.23
CA LEU A 81 18.52 -14.05 -11.79
C LEU A 81 18.60 -14.05 -13.33
N PRO A 82 17.83 -14.92 -14.00
CA PRO A 82 17.97 -15.16 -15.44
C PRO A 82 17.56 -13.96 -16.29
N ASP A 83 16.60 -13.18 -15.82
CA ASP A 83 16.01 -12.06 -16.53
C ASP A 83 15.45 -11.00 -15.57
N GLU A 84 15.08 -9.85 -16.15
CA GLU A 84 14.52 -8.73 -15.41
C GLU A 84 13.13 -9.05 -14.82
N GLU A 85 12.34 -9.87 -15.49
CA GLU A 85 11.00 -10.26 -15.04
C GLU A 85 11.06 -11.08 -13.74
N THR A 86 12.01 -12.01 -13.64
CA THR A 86 12.24 -12.78 -12.42
C THR A 86 12.70 -11.87 -11.28
N ALA A 87 13.60 -10.91 -11.56
CA ALA A 87 14.00 -9.91 -10.57
C ALA A 87 12.84 -9.02 -10.13
N PHE A 88 11.92 -8.74 -11.06
CA PHE A 88 10.69 -8.01 -10.83
C PHE A 88 9.79 -8.76 -9.83
N GLU A 89 9.50 -10.04 -10.06
CA GLU A 89 8.66 -10.85 -9.16
C GLU A 89 9.30 -11.02 -7.76
N VAL A 90 10.62 -11.21 -7.70
CA VAL A 90 11.33 -11.35 -6.41
C VAL A 90 11.30 -10.05 -5.61
N GLU A 91 11.51 -8.90 -6.26
CA GLU A 91 11.40 -7.58 -5.63
C GLU A 91 9.98 -7.36 -5.08
N ALA A 92 8.95 -7.62 -5.89
CA ALA A 92 7.56 -7.47 -5.49
C ALA A 92 7.22 -8.35 -4.28
N ALA A 93 7.60 -9.63 -4.29
CA ALA A 93 7.36 -10.56 -3.20
C ALA A 93 8.03 -10.12 -1.88
N ILE A 94 9.25 -9.58 -1.94
CA ILE A 94 9.95 -9.08 -0.73
C ILE A 94 9.26 -7.81 -0.21
N ILE A 95 8.91 -6.86 -1.09
CA ILE A 95 8.18 -5.65 -0.72
C ILE A 95 6.86 -6.02 -0.04
N ASP A 96 6.12 -6.98 -0.59
CA ASP A 96 4.86 -7.44 -0.02
C ASP A 96 5.03 -8.21 1.30
N ALA A 97 6.14 -8.94 1.48
CA ALA A 97 6.47 -9.61 2.73
C ALA A 97 6.79 -8.61 3.85
N ILE A 98 7.47 -7.50 3.54
CA ILE A 98 7.81 -6.46 4.52
C ILE A 98 6.64 -5.50 4.75
N GLY A 99 5.85 -5.23 3.71
CA GLY A 99 4.81 -4.19 3.69
C GLY A 99 5.37 -2.85 3.23
N LEU A 100 4.71 -2.20 2.26
CA LEU A 100 5.16 -0.91 1.71
C LEU A 100 5.20 0.20 2.77
N GLU A 101 4.32 0.13 3.76
CA GLU A 101 4.24 1.04 4.90
C GLU A 101 5.53 1.08 5.74
N ASN A 102 6.27 -0.04 5.77
CA ASN A 102 7.55 -0.18 6.46
C ASN A 102 8.75 0.18 5.57
N LEU A 103 8.50 0.54 4.30
CA LEU A 103 9.53 0.85 3.32
C LEU A 103 9.45 2.31 2.87
N THR A 104 10.60 2.83 2.46
CA THR A 104 10.76 4.15 1.84
C THR A 104 10.44 4.14 0.34
N ASN A 105 10.18 2.96 -0.24
CA ASN A 105 9.70 2.79 -1.61
C ASN A 105 8.47 3.70 -1.87
N GLU A 106 8.45 4.43 -2.99
CA GLU A 106 7.35 5.34 -3.30
C GLU A 106 6.12 4.61 -3.85
N VAL A 107 6.35 3.52 -4.58
CA VAL A 107 5.32 2.69 -5.17
C VAL A 107 5.59 1.24 -4.78
N ARG A 108 4.51 0.48 -4.51
CA ARG A 108 4.56 -0.97 -4.74
C ARG A 108 4.86 -1.13 -6.23
N GLY A 109 5.81 -1.98 -6.60
CA GLY A 109 6.15 -2.19 -8.01
C GLY A 109 4.95 -2.65 -8.85
N HIS A 110 5.18 -3.07 -10.09
CA HIS A 110 4.20 -3.82 -10.87
C HIS A 110 3.69 -5.09 -10.14
N GLY A 111 2.52 -5.59 -10.54
CA GLY A 111 2.01 -6.87 -10.04
C GLY A 111 1.29 -6.86 -8.70
N VAL A 112 0.90 -5.69 -8.15
CA VAL A 112 0.16 -5.56 -6.87
C VAL A 112 -1.03 -6.52 -6.73
N GLN A 113 -1.71 -6.84 -7.83
CA GLN A 113 -2.84 -7.78 -7.88
C GLN A 113 -2.46 -9.22 -7.47
N ARG A 114 -1.20 -9.62 -7.62
CA ARG A 114 -0.65 -10.93 -7.25
C ARG A 114 0.20 -10.86 -5.97
N GLY A 115 0.09 -9.77 -5.22
CA GLY A 115 0.89 -9.52 -4.04
C GLY A 115 0.49 -10.38 -2.84
N ARG A 116 1.07 -10.08 -1.67
CA ARG A 116 0.76 -10.79 -0.42
C ARG A 116 -0.74 -10.72 -0.11
N ILE A 117 -1.27 -11.88 0.26
CA ILE A 117 -2.64 -12.11 0.75
C ILE A 117 -2.59 -13.08 1.93
N LEU A 118 -3.53 -13.03 2.87
CA LEU A 118 -3.64 -14.11 3.85
C LEU A 118 -4.13 -15.38 3.15
N ALA A 119 -3.62 -16.54 3.58
CA ALA A 119 -4.07 -17.84 3.06
C ALA A 119 -5.58 -18.04 3.23
N SER A 120 -6.15 -17.56 4.35
CA SER A 120 -7.60 -17.56 4.61
C SER A 120 -8.38 -16.71 3.62
N GLU A 121 -7.76 -15.67 3.07
CA GLU A 121 -8.34 -14.80 2.07
C GLU A 121 -8.05 -15.27 0.64
N VAL A 122 -7.32 -16.37 0.41
CA VAL A 122 -7.14 -16.90 -0.96
C VAL A 122 -8.49 -17.31 -1.54
N ASN A 123 -9.39 -17.81 -0.68
CA ASN A 123 -10.78 -18.08 -1.04
C ASN A 123 -11.53 -16.84 -1.51
N ARG A 124 -11.00 -15.62 -1.39
CA ARG A 124 -11.57 -14.42 -2.02
C ARG A 124 -11.70 -14.56 -3.53
N PHE A 125 -10.77 -15.28 -4.17
CA PHE A 125 -10.83 -15.60 -5.60
C PHE A 125 -11.89 -16.66 -5.93
N ALA A 126 -12.44 -17.31 -4.91
CA ALA A 126 -13.58 -18.22 -4.96
C ALA A 126 -14.74 -17.70 -4.09
N ALA A 127 -14.76 -16.40 -3.77
CA ALA A 127 -15.78 -15.83 -2.89
C ALA A 127 -17.13 -15.94 -3.57
N ASP A 128 -18.17 -16.21 -2.78
CA ASP A 128 -19.53 -16.24 -3.29
C ASP A 128 -19.85 -14.87 -3.90
N PRO A 129 -20.15 -14.80 -5.20
CA PRO A 129 -20.49 -13.55 -5.84
C PRO A 129 -21.84 -13.06 -5.32
N VAL A 130 -21.91 -11.78 -5.01
CA VAL A 130 -23.14 -11.07 -4.63
C VAL A 130 -23.37 -9.97 -5.65
N ALA A 131 -24.45 -10.12 -6.41
CA ALA A 131 -24.86 -9.11 -7.39
C ALA A 131 -25.31 -7.84 -6.66
N VAL A 132 -24.67 -6.71 -6.93
CA VAL A 132 -24.94 -5.46 -6.23
C VAL A 132 -26.36 -4.94 -6.45
N SER A 133 -27.03 -5.35 -7.53
CA SER A 133 -28.44 -5.08 -7.81
C SER A 133 -29.39 -5.72 -6.79
N THR A 134 -28.96 -6.79 -6.10
CA THR A 134 -29.76 -7.46 -5.06
C THR A 134 -29.65 -6.78 -3.69
N LEU A 135 -28.67 -5.87 -3.53
CA LEU A 135 -28.41 -5.17 -2.28
C LEU A 135 -29.31 -3.94 -2.17
N ASN A 136 -30.40 -4.07 -1.40
CA ASN A 136 -31.38 -3.01 -1.19
C ASN A 136 -31.00 -2.06 -0.04
N GLN A 137 -30.04 -2.43 0.80
CA GLN A 137 -29.57 -1.58 1.89
C GLN A 137 -28.59 -0.52 1.36
N PRO A 138 -28.60 0.69 1.95
CA PRO A 138 -27.72 1.75 1.50
C PRO A 138 -26.29 1.52 2.02
N TYR A 139 -25.35 1.35 1.09
CA TYR A 139 -23.93 1.18 1.40
C TYR A 139 -23.07 2.24 0.72
N MET A 140 -21.96 2.61 1.35
CA MET A 140 -20.88 3.36 0.73
C MET A 140 -19.68 2.44 0.55
N LEU A 141 -19.32 2.17 -0.70
CA LEU A 141 -18.22 1.29 -1.08
C LEU A 141 -16.95 2.12 -1.21
N PHE A 142 -15.91 1.82 -0.44
CA PHE A 142 -14.62 2.49 -0.48
C PHE A 142 -13.56 1.56 -1.07
N TYR A 143 -13.02 1.93 -2.24
CA TYR A 143 -12.02 1.13 -2.93
C TYR A 143 -10.62 1.47 -2.41
N ILE A 144 -10.04 0.57 -1.61
CA ILE A 144 -8.82 0.81 -0.85
C ILE A 144 -7.61 0.03 -1.39
N GLN A 145 -7.65 -0.45 -2.63
CA GLN A 145 -6.61 -1.29 -3.25
C GLN A 145 -5.18 -0.75 -3.05
N ASN A 146 -5.00 0.55 -3.24
CA ASN A 146 -3.67 1.18 -3.20
C ASN A 146 -3.16 1.44 -1.78
N THR A 147 -4.01 1.30 -0.78
CA THR A 147 -3.68 1.56 0.63
C THR A 147 -3.82 0.33 1.50
N TYR A 148 -4.37 -0.77 1.00
CA TYR A 148 -4.52 -2.02 1.72
C TYR A 148 -3.25 -2.88 1.70
N SER A 149 -2.99 -3.56 2.81
CA SER A 149 -2.02 -4.65 2.93
C SER A 149 -2.52 -5.65 3.96
N PRO A 150 -2.28 -6.96 3.81
CA PRO A 150 -2.56 -7.94 4.86
C PRO A 150 -1.73 -7.76 6.13
N THR A 151 -0.67 -6.95 6.07
CA THR A 151 0.19 -6.58 7.21
C THR A 151 -0.36 -5.45 8.05
N LEU A 152 -1.37 -4.73 7.55
CA LEU A 152 -1.95 -3.60 8.27
C LEU A 152 -2.66 -4.08 9.54
N SER A 153 -2.50 -3.29 10.60
CA SER A 153 -3.34 -3.38 11.79
C SER A 153 -4.79 -3.02 11.48
N ALA A 154 -5.71 -3.42 12.36
CA ALA A 154 -7.13 -3.06 12.23
C ALA A 154 -7.33 -1.54 12.16
N MET A 155 -6.52 -0.76 12.88
CA MET A 155 -6.56 0.70 12.84
C MET A 155 -6.14 1.26 11.48
N GLU A 156 -5.10 0.70 10.85
CA GLU A 156 -4.64 1.14 9.53
C GLU A 156 -5.61 0.74 8.40
N VAL A 157 -6.27 -0.42 8.52
CA VAL A 157 -7.38 -0.79 7.62
C VAL A 157 -8.54 0.18 7.79
N TYR A 158 -8.89 0.52 9.03
CA TYR A 158 -9.93 1.52 9.32
C TYR A 158 -9.60 2.89 8.72
N ASP A 159 -8.37 3.38 8.92
CA ASP A 159 -7.89 4.64 8.34
C ASP A 159 -7.83 4.59 6.80
N SER A 160 -7.61 3.42 6.21
CA SER A 160 -7.71 3.24 4.75
C SER A 160 -9.15 3.40 4.26
N VAL A 161 -10.14 2.88 4.99
CA VAL A 161 -11.56 2.96 4.62
C VAL A 161 -12.16 4.32 4.89
N ARG A 162 -11.79 4.99 5.98
CA ARG A 162 -12.48 6.22 6.41
C ARG A 162 -11.87 7.51 5.91
N GLN A 163 -10.65 7.49 5.34
CA GLN A 163 -9.87 8.67 4.94
C GLN A 163 -9.27 8.51 3.54
N PHE A 164 -8.92 9.56 2.80
CA PHE A 164 -9.40 10.94 2.86
C PHE A 164 -10.16 11.16 1.56
N TRP A 165 -11.49 11.17 1.63
CA TRP A 165 -12.36 11.07 0.46
C TRP A 165 -12.74 12.43 -0.08
N HIS A 166 -12.48 12.65 -1.36
CA HIS A 166 -12.82 13.91 -2.03
C HIS A 166 -14.23 13.85 -2.61
N GLY A 167 -15.03 14.91 -2.43
CA GLY A 167 -16.32 15.06 -3.10
C GLY A 167 -17.49 14.31 -2.46
N VAL A 168 -17.40 13.94 -1.18
CA VAL A 168 -18.53 13.41 -0.41
C VAL A 168 -19.56 14.54 -0.22
N SER A 169 -20.80 14.32 -0.68
CA SER A 169 -21.81 15.37 -0.74
C SER A 169 -22.23 15.86 0.65
N ALA A 170 -22.60 17.14 0.78
CA ALA A 170 -23.09 17.67 2.05
C ALA A 170 -24.31 16.90 2.58
N LYS A 171 -25.22 16.52 1.68
CA LYS A 171 -26.37 15.68 2.00
C LYS A 171 -25.93 14.38 2.68
N GLU A 172 -25.01 13.64 2.05
CA GLU A 172 -24.52 12.38 2.62
C GLU A 172 -23.88 12.58 3.99
N ARG A 173 -23.10 13.65 4.15
CA ARG A 173 -22.41 13.96 5.41
C ARG A 173 -23.35 14.27 6.57
N GLU A 174 -24.52 14.83 6.27
CA GLU A 174 -25.49 15.28 7.26
C GLU A 174 -26.60 14.25 7.51
N SER A 175 -27.10 13.60 6.44
CA SER A 175 -28.23 12.67 6.55
C SER A 175 -27.81 11.23 6.83
N LEU A 176 -26.55 10.87 6.54
CA LEU A 176 -26.05 9.50 6.62
C LEU A 176 -26.99 8.52 5.90
N GLU A 177 -27.42 8.86 4.68
CA GLU A 177 -28.31 8.00 3.86
C GLU A 177 -27.64 6.62 3.66
N HIS A 178 -26.31 6.60 3.54
CA HIS A 178 -25.46 5.41 3.46
C HIS A 178 -24.61 5.28 4.72
N SER A 179 -25.26 4.92 5.84
CA SER A 179 -24.60 4.78 7.14
C SER A 179 -23.66 3.57 7.24
N THR A 180 -23.63 2.66 6.28
CA THR A 180 -22.72 1.50 6.29
C THR A 180 -21.61 1.66 5.25
N ALA A 181 -20.38 1.78 5.72
CA ALA A 181 -19.16 1.82 4.90
C ALA A 181 -18.59 0.41 4.70
N LEU A 182 -18.28 0.05 3.45
CA LEU A 182 -17.64 -1.20 3.08
C LEU A 182 -16.27 -0.90 2.45
N GLY A 183 -15.19 -1.41 3.04
CA GLY A 183 -13.86 -1.39 2.45
C GLY A 183 -13.71 -2.51 1.43
N VAL A 184 -13.34 -2.17 0.19
CA VAL A 184 -13.29 -3.09 -0.95
C VAL A 184 -11.88 -3.14 -1.55
N VAL A 185 -11.38 -4.36 -1.77
CA VAL A 185 -10.08 -4.69 -2.39
C VAL A 185 -10.35 -5.72 -3.47
N ASP A 186 -9.98 -5.41 -4.71
CA ASP A 186 -10.23 -6.26 -5.89
C ASP A 186 -11.67 -6.82 -5.96
N GLY A 187 -12.66 -5.99 -5.64
CA GLY A 187 -14.09 -6.35 -5.64
C GLY A 187 -14.60 -7.08 -4.39
N VAL A 188 -13.70 -7.47 -3.48
CA VAL A 188 -14.03 -8.21 -2.26
C VAL A 188 -14.15 -7.25 -1.07
N VAL A 189 -15.20 -7.41 -0.27
CA VAL A 189 -15.34 -6.63 0.97
C VAL A 189 -14.40 -7.19 2.04
N VAL A 190 -13.48 -6.36 2.52
CA VAL A 190 -12.48 -6.74 3.54
C VAL A 190 -12.79 -6.18 4.92
N ALA A 191 -13.63 -5.15 5.01
CA ALA A 191 -14.06 -4.56 6.27
C ALA A 191 -15.40 -3.84 6.14
N ALA A 192 -16.17 -3.78 7.23
CA ALA A 192 -17.41 -3.04 7.31
C ALA A 192 -17.45 -2.16 8.56
N TYR A 193 -17.99 -0.95 8.42
CA TYR A 193 -18.12 0.03 9.51
C TYR A 193 -19.47 0.74 9.44
N GLU A 194 -20.06 0.99 10.60
CA GLU A 194 -21.19 1.89 10.77
C GLU A 194 -20.65 3.32 10.95
N ILE A 195 -20.99 4.20 10.01
CA ILE A 195 -20.63 5.62 10.03
C ILE A 195 -21.45 6.32 11.10
N ALA A 196 -20.77 6.93 12.06
CA ALA A 196 -21.39 7.75 13.10
C ALA A 196 -21.45 9.24 12.71
N GLN A 197 -20.37 9.77 12.13
CA GLN A 197 -20.28 11.19 11.77
C GLN A 197 -19.13 11.47 10.78
N TRP A 198 -19.32 12.48 9.93
CA TRP A 198 -18.30 13.00 9.03
C TRP A 198 -17.59 14.25 9.57
N PHE A 199 -16.32 14.39 9.21
CA PHE A 199 -15.43 15.50 9.58
C PHE A 199 -14.56 15.90 8.38
N GLY A 200 -14.02 17.12 8.42
CA GLY A 200 -12.96 17.52 7.49
C GLY A 200 -11.70 16.68 7.70
N ALA A 201 -10.94 16.44 6.63
CA ALA A 201 -9.73 15.64 6.68
C ALA A 201 -8.73 16.19 7.71
N GLY A 202 -8.19 15.30 8.56
CA GLY A 202 -7.23 15.65 9.61
C GLY A 202 -7.85 16.18 10.90
N ALA A 203 -9.18 16.15 11.04
CA ALA A 203 -9.87 16.51 12.27
C ALA A 203 -9.82 15.41 13.35
N THR A 204 -9.46 14.18 12.98
CA THR A 204 -9.40 13.01 13.87
C THR A 204 -7.99 12.41 13.93
N MET A 205 -7.70 11.68 15.01
CA MET A 205 -6.46 10.91 15.13
C MET A 205 -6.37 9.88 14.01
N SER A 206 -5.21 9.79 13.34
CA SER A 206 -4.98 8.92 12.18
C SER A 206 -3.55 8.38 12.20
N SER A 207 -3.36 7.15 11.70
CA SER A 207 -2.05 6.59 11.34
C SER A 207 -1.51 7.15 10.02
N ARG A 208 -2.36 7.84 9.23
CA ARG A 208 -2.02 8.33 7.89
C ARG A 208 -1.65 9.81 7.93
N ALA A 209 -0.57 10.16 7.24
CA ALA A 209 -0.18 11.55 7.06
C ALA A 209 -1.19 12.30 6.18
N LEU A 210 -1.65 13.46 6.66
CA LEU A 210 -2.48 14.37 5.88
C LEU A 210 -1.63 14.98 4.75
N ARG A 211 -2.11 14.86 3.51
CA ARG A 211 -1.43 15.47 2.36
C ARG A 211 -1.78 16.96 2.26
N VAL A 212 -0.84 17.77 1.77
CA VAL A 212 -1.09 19.17 1.41
C VAL A 212 -2.23 19.23 0.38
N GLY A 213 -3.16 20.17 0.54
CA GLY A 213 -4.33 20.32 -0.33
C GLY A 213 -5.49 19.35 -0.01
N ALA A 214 -5.64 18.95 1.25
CA ALA A 214 -6.74 18.10 1.72
C ALA A 214 -7.99 18.87 2.21
N GLU A 215 -8.07 20.18 1.95
CA GLU A 215 -9.14 21.07 2.45
C GLU A 215 -10.55 20.61 2.01
N ASP A 216 -10.67 20.03 0.81
CA ASP A 216 -11.93 19.51 0.26
C ASP A 216 -12.14 17.99 0.49
N ARG A 217 -11.32 17.39 1.36
CA ARG A 217 -11.42 15.97 1.69
C ARG A 217 -12.12 15.76 3.02
N TRP A 218 -12.82 14.65 3.09
CA TRP A 218 -13.64 14.27 4.23
C TRP A 218 -13.21 12.92 4.79
N GLU A 219 -13.47 12.76 6.07
CA GLU A 219 -13.26 11.53 6.80
C GLU A 219 -14.45 11.24 7.70
N PHE A 220 -14.64 9.98 8.09
CA PHE A 220 -15.66 9.64 9.06
C PHE A 220 -15.09 9.00 10.32
N VAL A 221 -15.86 9.11 11.40
CA VAL A 221 -15.73 8.27 12.59
C VAL A 221 -16.87 7.24 12.55
N GLY A 222 -16.56 6.01 12.92
CA GLY A 222 -17.48 4.89 12.81
C GLY A 222 -17.04 3.70 13.63
N ARG A 223 -17.97 2.77 13.82
CA ARG A 223 -17.76 1.54 14.60
C ARG A 223 -17.64 0.35 13.67
N GLN A 224 -16.67 -0.53 13.91
CA GLN A 224 -16.51 -1.75 13.12
C GLN A 224 -17.72 -2.68 13.27
N ILE A 225 -18.12 -3.31 12.16
CA ILE A 225 -19.13 -4.38 12.10
C ILE A 225 -18.38 -5.68 11.72
N PRO A 226 -17.80 -6.41 12.70
CA PRO A 226 -16.89 -7.53 12.42
C PRO A 226 -17.57 -8.70 11.70
N ASP A 227 -18.86 -8.93 11.95
CA ASP A 227 -19.62 -10.07 11.42
C ASP A 227 -20.62 -9.65 10.31
N HIS A 228 -20.30 -8.58 9.57
CA HIS A 228 -21.15 -8.13 8.47
C HIS A 228 -21.23 -9.20 7.37
N GLU A 229 -22.44 -9.50 6.87
CA GLU A 229 -22.71 -10.61 5.94
C GLU A 229 -21.94 -10.51 4.60
N LEU A 230 -21.60 -9.29 4.20
CA LEU A 230 -20.84 -9.03 2.98
C LEU A 230 -19.33 -9.20 3.15
N ILE A 231 -18.78 -9.28 4.37
CA ILE A 231 -17.33 -9.47 4.56
C ILE A 231 -16.91 -10.79 3.91
N GLY A 232 -15.87 -10.73 3.07
CA GLY A 232 -15.37 -11.85 2.30
C GLY A 232 -16.15 -12.16 1.02
N LYS A 233 -17.25 -11.44 0.72
CA LYS A 233 -18.02 -11.63 -0.52
C LYS A 233 -17.44 -10.81 -1.66
N LEU A 234 -17.52 -11.38 -2.87
CA LEU A 234 -17.16 -10.69 -4.11
C LEU A 234 -18.37 -9.93 -4.62
N LEU A 235 -18.27 -8.62 -4.74
CA LEU A 235 -19.33 -7.80 -5.29
C LEU A 235 -19.23 -7.77 -6.81
N VAL A 236 -20.31 -8.15 -7.48
CA VAL A 236 -20.38 -8.23 -8.96
C VAL A 236 -21.53 -7.42 -9.53
N ASP A 237 -21.42 -7.03 -10.79
CA ASP A 237 -22.55 -6.55 -11.59
C ASP A 237 -23.49 -7.69 -12.02
N ASP A 238 -24.53 -7.35 -12.79
CA ASP A 238 -25.54 -8.32 -13.25
C ASP A 238 -24.96 -9.31 -14.29
N GLU A 239 -23.85 -8.94 -14.92
CA GLU A 239 -23.07 -9.81 -15.81
C GLU A 239 -22.06 -10.71 -15.05
N GLY A 240 -22.02 -10.62 -13.73
CA GLY A 240 -21.12 -11.40 -12.87
C GLY A 240 -19.67 -10.92 -12.89
N GLN A 241 -19.39 -9.72 -13.42
CA GLN A 241 -18.07 -9.12 -13.39
C GLN A 241 -17.82 -8.38 -12.07
N PRO A 242 -16.62 -8.47 -11.48
CA PRO A 242 -16.27 -7.71 -10.28
C PRO A 242 -16.52 -6.20 -10.45
N ILE A 243 -17.11 -5.57 -9.45
CA ILE A 243 -17.34 -4.12 -9.52
C ILE A 243 -16.01 -3.35 -9.64
N PRO A 244 -15.84 -2.50 -10.67
CA PRO A 244 -14.59 -1.79 -10.86
C PRO A 244 -14.45 -0.64 -9.87
N ALA A 245 -13.22 -0.39 -9.45
CA ALA A 245 -12.90 0.82 -8.69
C ALA A 245 -13.25 2.07 -9.51
N ARG A 246 -13.95 3.03 -8.88
CA ARG A 246 -14.31 4.30 -9.53
C ARG A 246 -13.19 5.32 -9.40
N GLN A 247 -13.11 6.27 -10.34
CA GLN A 247 -12.11 7.35 -10.31
C GLN A 247 -12.15 8.19 -9.02
N LYS A 248 -13.34 8.36 -8.41
CA LYS A 248 -13.51 9.05 -7.12
C LYS A 248 -13.01 8.25 -5.91
N GLY A 249 -12.74 6.95 -6.07
CA GLY A 249 -12.30 6.05 -5.01
C GLY A 249 -13.43 5.46 -4.17
N TYR A 250 -14.69 5.85 -4.39
CA TYR A 250 -15.86 5.26 -3.73
C TYR A 250 -17.10 5.26 -4.63
N SER A 251 -18.11 4.50 -4.25
CA SER A 251 -19.44 4.47 -4.88
C SER A 251 -20.54 4.25 -3.83
N TYR A 252 -21.80 4.35 -4.25
CA TYR A 252 -22.98 4.17 -3.39
C TYR A 252 -23.80 3.00 -3.91
N LEU A 253 -24.36 2.21 -3.00
CA LEU A 253 -25.41 1.23 -3.27
C LEU A 253 -26.72 1.66 -2.62
N PRO A 254 -27.89 1.37 -3.21
CA PRO A 254 -28.07 0.85 -4.56
C PRO A 254 -27.50 1.81 -5.61
N LEU A 255 -26.95 1.28 -6.71
CA LEU A 255 -26.45 2.12 -7.79
C LEU A 255 -27.65 2.88 -8.41
N LYS A 256 -27.60 4.21 -8.37
CA LYS A 256 -28.58 5.10 -9.01
C LYS A 256 -28.26 5.32 -10.48
#